data_AF-L0K8K6-F1
#
_entry.id   AF-L0K8K6-F1
#
_cell.length_a   1.000
_cell.length_b   1.000
_cell.length_c   1.000
_cell.angle_alpha   90.00
_cell.angle_beta   90.00
_cell.angle_gamma   90.00
#
_symmetry.space_group_name_H-M   'P 1'
#
loop_
_entity.id
_entity.type
_entity.pdbx_description
1 polymer ?
#
loop_
_entity_poly.entity_id
_entity_poly.type
_entity_poly.pdbx_seq_one_letter_code
_entity_poly.pdbx_strand_id
1 'polypeptide(L)'
;MTNLTVAVKDYFKEYTVEDIYDEETKLLFILESPHTQEIKYGYPVAGNSGLEMTKFIYEPKHQKPLGKLVANKEEYKANYNNLEKFGLLNVSPAPMQEQALKKKDLTKSEFDVLEILEKLRVNYKAKRHQKQEWNLVKEIVLNNFKQRLVTALKDHPQINYLVPCGRFATSYLDLIDDPVVDSKEVIADIPHPSFNQWQRYELMDKLEHVLNKI
;
A
#
# COMPACT_ATOMS: atom_id res chain seq x y z
N MET A 1 -4.11 18.48 -21.75
CA MET A 1 -4.32 17.12 -21.20
C MET A 1 -3.06 16.27 -21.24
N THR A 2 -2.30 16.25 -22.34
CA THR A 2 -1.03 15.49 -22.48
C THR A 2 0.05 15.85 -21.43
N ASN A 3 0.11 17.10 -20.98
CA ASN A 3 1.13 17.54 -20.01
C ASN A 3 0.91 16.96 -18.59
N LEU A 4 -0.32 17.01 -18.07
CA LEU A 4 -0.62 16.48 -16.73
C LEU A 4 -0.43 14.96 -16.65
N THR A 5 -0.83 14.22 -17.69
CA THR A 5 -0.58 12.77 -17.73
C THR A 5 0.92 12.43 -17.70
N VAL A 6 1.74 13.18 -18.43
CA VAL A 6 3.20 13.02 -18.41
C VAL A 6 3.74 13.37 -17.03
N ALA A 7 3.33 14.51 -16.45
CA ALA A 7 3.72 14.92 -15.11
C ALA A 7 3.43 13.86 -14.04
N VAL A 8 2.25 13.23 -14.05
CA VAL A 8 1.91 12.16 -13.10
C VAL A 8 2.79 10.93 -13.29
N LYS A 9 3.08 10.55 -14.54
CA LYS A 9 3.94 9.40 -14.83
C LYS A 9 5.38 9.66 -14.41
N ASP A 10 5.90 10.86 -14.68
CA ASP A 10 7.23 11.27 -14.26
C ASP A 10 7.32 11.34 -12.72
N TYR A 11 6.29 11.88 -12.07
CA TYR A 11 6.18 11.88 -10.61
C TYR A 11 6.20 10.46 -10.03
N PHE A 12 5.42 9.53 -10.60
CA PHE A 12 5.48 8.13 -10.18
C PHE A 12 6.85 7.53 -10.41
N LYS A 13 7.48 7.79 -11.55
CA LYS A 13 8.82 7.27 -11.86
C LYS A 13 9.88 7.75 -10.86
N GLU A 14 9.83 9.02 -10.46
CA GLU A 14 10.81 9.63 -9.54
C GLU A 14 10.60 9.20 -8.09
N TYR A 15 9.35 9.03 -7.65
CA TYR A 15 9.00 8.82 -6.25
C TYR A 15 8.40 7.44 -5.95
N THR A 16 8.52 6.48 -6.88
CA THR A 16 8.00 5.13 -6.67
C THR A 16 8.68 4.48 -5.48
N VAL A 17 7.88 3.77 -4.69
CA VAL A 17 8.33 2.76 -3.74
C VAL A 17 7.78 1.44 -4.24
N GLU A 18 8.70 0.55 -4.60
CA GLU A 18 8.38 -0.75 -5.17
C GLU A 18 7.55 -1.60 -4.19
N ASP A 19 6.64 -2.38 -4.76
CA ASP A 19 5.91 -3.38 -4.00
C ASP A 19 6.85 -4.54 -3.62
N ILE A 20 6.47 -5.30 -2.60
CA ILE A 20 7.25 -6.44 -2.12
C ILE A 20 6.35 -7.66 -2.08
N TYR A 21 6.72 -8.70 -2.80
CA TYR A 21 6.10 -10.01 -2.77
C TYR A 21 7.05 -11.00 -3.45
N ASP A 22 6.82 -12.30 -3.24
CA ASP A 22 7.64 -13.38 -3.76
C ASP A 22 6.83 -14.66 -4.02
N GLU A 23 7.51 -15.73 -4.43
CA GLU A 23 6.93 -17.03 -4.75
C GLU A 23 6.24 -17.74 -3.57
N GLU A 24 6.47 -17.32 -2.34
CA GLU A 24 5.86 -17.92 -1.16
C GLU A 24 4.77 -17.04 -0.52
N THR A 25 4.58 -15.84 -1.05
CA THR A 25 3.62 -14.87 -0.53
C THR A 25 2.20 -15.40 -0.60
N LYS A 26 1.53 -15.50 0.56
CA LYS A 26 0.13 -15.96 0.67
C LYS A 26 -0.85 -14.83 0.95
N LEU A 27 -0.38 -13.77 1.61
CA LEU A 27 -1.19 -12.66 2.07
C LEU A 27 -0.56 -11.35 1.58
N LEU A 28 -1.34 -10.54 0.86
CA LEU A 28 -0.92 -9.25 0.33
C LEU A 28 -1.60 -8.11 1.10
N PHE A 29 -0.83 -7.36 1.89
CA PHE A 29 -1.31 -6.12 2.49
C PHE A 29 -1.35 -5.01 1.45
N ILE A 30 -2.47 -4.29 1.37
CA ILE A 30 -2.69 -3.18 0.45
C ILE A 30 -2.82 -1.90 1.26
N LEU A 31 -1.89 -0.96 1.08
CA LEU A 31 -1.77 0.28 1.85
C LEU A 31 -2.08 1.51 0.98
N GLU A 32 -2.22 2.69 1.60
CA GLU A 32 -2.60 3.93 0.91
C GLU A 32 -1.52 4.43 -0.08
N SER A 33 -0.39 4.87 0.47
CA SER A 33 0.75 5.40 -0.30
C SER A 33 1.99 5.50 0.60
N PRO A 34 3.19 5.59 0.01
CA PRO A 34 4.43 5.85 0.76
C PRO A 34 4.41 7.15 1.56
N HIS A 35 5.09 7.14 2.71
CA HIS A 35 5.36 8.33 3.52
C HIS A 35 6.88 8.56 3.64
N THR A 36 7.31 9.46 4.53
CA THR A 36 8.71 9.92 4.64
C THR A 36 9.71 8.77 4.83
N GLN A 37 9.37 7.73 5.60
CA GLN A 37 10.31 6.63 5.86
C GLN A 37 10.40 5.68 4.65
N GLU A 38 9.28 5.43 3.99
CA GLU A 38 9.19 4.60 2.79
C GLU A 38 10.00 5.21 1.66
N ILE A 39 9.92 6.55 1.47
CA ILE A 39 10.75 7.27 0.50
C ILE A 39 12.23 7.24 0.85
N LYS A 40 12.57 7.29 2.14
CA LYS A 40 13.95 7.22 2.60
C LYS A 40 14.57 5.84 2.41
N TYR A 41 13.79 4.78 2.65
CA TYR A 41 14.31 3.42 2.72
C TYR A 41 14.00 2.55 1.50
N GLY A 42 13.07 2.97 0.64
CA GLY A 42 12.74 2.29 -0.62
C GLY A 42 11.85 1.06 -0.47
N TYR A 43 11.11 0.91 0.63
CA TYR A 43 10.15 -0.17 0.82
C TYR A 43 8.87 0.31 1.52
N PRO A 44 7.69 -0.31 1.25
CA PRO A 44 6.43 0.03 1.89
C PRO A 44 6.48 -0.17 3.40
N VAL A 45 5.65 0.56 4.15
CA VAL A 45 5.52 0.46 5.62
C VAL A 45 6.86 0.42 6.37
N ALA A 46 7.82 1.25 5.95
CA ALA A 46 9.13 1.41 6.58
C ALA A 46 9.07 2.19 7.91
N GLY A 47 7.95 2.88 8.18
CA GLY A 47 7.76 3.69 9.39
C GLY A 47 7.03 2.99 10.53
N ASN A 48 6.44 3.80 11.42
CA ASN A 48 5.69 3.34 12.59
C ASN A 48 4.50 2.44 12.22
N SER A 49 3.85 2.69 11.07
CA SER A 49 2.81 1.80 10.56
C SER A 49 3.30 0.35 10.44
N GLY A 50 4.47 0.13 9.83
CA GLY A 50 5.02 -1.22 9.74
C GLY A 50 5.47 -1.78 11.08
N LEU A 51 5.90 -0.93 12.02
CA LEU A 51 6.23 -1.37 13.37
C LEU A 51 4.98 -1.94 14.09
N GLU A 52 3.85 -1.25 13.96
CA GLU A 52 2.59 -1.71 14.54
C GLU A 52 2.11 -3.01 13.88
N MET A 53 2.28 -3.15 12.56
CA MET A 53 2.01 -4.42 11.87
C MET A 53 2.87 -5.56 12.43
N THR A 54 4.18 -5.36 12.59
CA THR A 54 5.07 -6.39 13.16
C THR A 54 4.66 -6.80 14.56
N LYS A 55 4.32 -5.84 15.43
CA LYS A 55 3.93 -6.15 16.81
C LYS A 55 2.65 -6.96 16.88
N PHE A 56 1.71 -6.71 15.97
CA PHE A 56 0.46 -7.45 15.85
C PHE A 56 0.69 -8.87 15.30
N ILE A 57 1.45 -9.00 14.21
CA ILE A 57 1.67 -10.29 13.54
C ILE A 57 2.51 -11.25 14.38
N TYR A 58 3.54 -10.73 15.05
CA TYR A 58 4.47 -11.54 15.83
C TYR A 58 4.21 -11.36 17.31
N GLU A 59 4.83 -10.36 17.93
CA GLU A 59 4.65 -10.03 19.34
C GLU A 59 5.11 -8.59 19.61
N PRO A 60 4.61 -7.92 20.67
CA PRO A 60 4.98 -6.55 21.02
C PRO A 60 6.46 -6.30 21.29
N LYS A 61 7.25 -7.35 21.57
CA LYS A 61 8.70 -7.25 21.81
C LYS A 61 9.49 -6.89 20.54
N HIS A 62 8.91 -7.12 19.36
CA HIS A 62 9.57 -6.85 18.09
C HIS A 62 9.52 -5.36 17.74
N GLN A 63 10.68 -4.80 17.37
CA GLN A 63 10.88 -3.36 17.19
C GLN A 63 11.26 -2.96 15.76
N LYS A 64 11.06 -3.85 14.78
CA LYS A 64 11.41 -3.60 13.38
C LYS A 64 10.14 -3.46 12.53
N PRO A 65 10.06 -2.44 11.64
CA PRO A 65 8.93 -2.31 10.73
C PRO A 65 8.80 -3.50 9.79
N LEU A 66 7.57 -3.95 9.53
CA LEU A 66 7.29 -5.11 8.67
C LEU A 66 7.92 -4.96 7.29
N GLY A 67 7.85 -3.75 6.71
CA GLY A 67 8.49 -3.43 5.43
C GLY A 67 9.96 -3.80 5.37
N LYS A 68 10.70 -3.46 6.44
CA LYS A 68 12.12 -3.80 6.56
C LYS A 68 12.33 -5.30 6.66
N LEU A 69 11.48 -5.99 7.41
CA LEU A 69 11.59 -7.43 7.61
C LEU A 69 11.34 -8.20 6.31
N VAL A 70 10.26 -7.89 5.59
CA VAL A 70 9.90 -8.55 4.33
C VAL A 70 10.92 -8.19 3.23
N ALA A 71 11.35 -6.93 3.11
CA ALA A 71 12.37 -6.52 2.15
C ALA A 71 13.73 -7.21 2.35
N ASN A 72 14.04 -7.65 3.58
CA ASN A 72 15.32 -8.24 3.95
C ASN A 72 15.12 -9.61 4.62
N LYS A 73 14.17 -10.40 4.12
CA LYS A 73 13.74 -11.68 4.73
C LYS A 73 14.89 -12.63 5.05
N GLU A 74 15.91 -12.72 4.19
CA GLU A 74 17.08 -13.58 4.42
C GLU A 74 17.87 -13.20 5.68
N GLU A 75 17.95 -11.91 6.01
CA GLU A 75 18.59 -11.41 7.23
C GLU A 75 17.76 -11.77 8.48
N TYR A 76 16.43 -11.86 8.34
CA TYR A 76 15.49 -11.90 9.46
C TYR A 76 14.81 -13.23 9.69
N LYS A 77 14.86 -14.18 8.76
CA LYS A 77 14.19 -15.49 8.85
C LYS A 77 14.55 -16.33 10.08
N ALA A 78 15.72 -16.10 10.68
CA ALA A 78 16.11 -16.78 11.92
C ALA A 78 15.37 -16.26 13.17
N ASN A 79 14.79 -15.04 13.10
CA ASN A 79 14.16 -14.36 14.22
C ASN A 79 12.64 -14.16 14.03
N TYR A 80 12.15 -14.37 12.81
CA TYR A 80 10.77 -14.17 12.41
C TYR A 80 10.36 -15.30 11.49
N ASN A 81 9.38 -16.09 11.93
CA ASN A 81 8.84 -17.19 11.12
C ASN A 81 7.96 -16.63 10.01
N ASN A 82 7.87 -17.37 8.90
CA ASN A 82 6.89 -17.13 7.83
C ASN A 82 6.94 -15.73 7.19
N LEU A 83 8.09 -15.04 7.23
CA LEU A 83 8.23 -13.69 6.63
C LEU A 83 7.90 -13.69 5.13
N GLU A 84 8.24 -14.78 4.46
CA GLU A 84 8.00 -15.00 3.04
C GLU A 84 6.51 -15.15 2.69
N LYS A 85 5.63 -15.32 3.69
CA LYS A 85 4.18 -15.38 3.45
C LYS A 85 3.54 -14.01 3.26
N PHE A 86 4.26 -12.92 3.51
CA PHE A 86 3.74 -11.55 3.48
C PHE A 86 4.21 -10.78 2.27
N GLY A 87 3.23 -10.15 1.59
CA GLY A 87 3.44 -9.17 0.55
C GLY A 87 2.92 -7.80 0.99
N LEU A 88 3.50 -6.76 0.41
CA LEU A 88 3.19 -5.35 0.67
C LEU A 88 3.02 -4.63 -0.67
N LEU A 89 1.88 -3.99 -0.85
CA LEU A 89 1.59 -3.19 -2.03
C LEU A 89 0.92 -1.88 -1.62
N ASN A 90 1.28 -0.78 -2.26
CA ASN A 90 0.55 0.48 -2.09
C ASN A 90 -0.46 0.70 -3.23
N VAL A 91 -1.59 1.34 -2.95
CA VAL A 91 -2.51 1.80 -4.01
C VAL A 91 -1.82 2.85 -4.89
N SER A 92 -1.29 3.92 -4.30
CA SER A 92 -0.40 4.83 -5.02
C SER A 92 1.05 4.41 -4.80
N PRO A 93 1.84 4.15 -5.86
CA PRO A 93 3.25 3.76 -5.71
C PRO A 93 4.13 4.91 -5.22
N ALA A 94 3.66 6.15 -5.35
CA ALA A 94 4.35 7.36 -4.93
C ALA A 94 3.56 8.09 -3.83
N PRO A 95 4.19 8.99 -3.04
CA PRO A 95 3.53 9.69 -1.96
C PRO A 95 2.36 10.54 -2.45
N MET A 96 1.28 10.51 -1.67
CA MET A 96 0.12 11.37 -1.88
C MET A 96 0.06 12.53 -0.88
N GLN A 97 1.14 12.80 -0.14
CA GLN A 97 1.22 13.87 0.86
C GLN A 97 2.56 14.60 0.81
N GLU A 98 2.52 15.93 0.84
CA GLU A 98 3.71 16.79 0.83
C GLU A 98 4.67 16.48 1.96
N GLN A 99 4.15 16.07 3.12
CA GLN A 99 4.97 15.68 4.27
C GLN A 99 6.00 14.59 3.95
N ALA A 100 5.68 13.68 3.03
CA ALA A 100 6.61 12.63 2.61
C ALA A 100 7.83 13.18 1.89
N LEU A 101 7.70 14.33 1.22
CA LEU A 101 8.71 14.94 0.35
C LEU A 101 9.29 16.25 0.89
N LYS A 102 9.01 16.63 2.14
CA LYS A 102 9.47 17.90 2.79
C LYS A 102 10.95 18.24 2.68
N LYS A 103 11.82 17.28 2.38
CA LYS A 103 13.28 17.48 2.24
C LYS A 103 13.74 17.58 0.79
N LYS A 104 12.82 17.56 -0.17
CA LYS A 104 13.09 17.62 -1.59
C LYS A 104 12.56 18.94 -2.15
N ASP A 105 13.32 19.53 -3.07
CA ASP A 105 12.89 20.70 -3.82
C ASP A 105 12.01 20.22 -4.99
N LEU A 106 10.70 20.36 -4.83
CA LEU A 106 9.74 19.97 -5.86
C LEU A 106 9.72 21.01 -6.97
N THR A 107 9.77 20.53 -8.21
CA THR A 107 9.39 21.34 -9.37
C THR A 107 7.91 21.71 -9.28
N LYS A 108 7.52 22.77 -10.00
CA LYS A 108 6.11 23.18 -10.06
C LYS A 108 5.19 22.04 -10.53
N SER A 109 5.63 21.26 -11.51
CA SER A 109 4.85 20.15 -12.05
C SER A 109 4.62 19.04 -11.01
N GLU A 110 5.62 18.73 -10.20
CA GLU A 110 5.50 17.74 -9.13
C GLU A 110 4.58 18.24 -8.02
N PHE A 111 4.68 19.53 -7.68
CA PHE A 111 3.78 20.16 -6.71
C PHE A 111 2.32 20.12 -7.17
N ASP A 112 2.05 20.46 -8.44
CA ASP A 112 0.70 20.44 -9.02
C ASP A 112 0.09 19.01 -8.99
N VAL A 113 0.90 17.98 -9.28
CA VAL A 113 0.49 16.57 -9.17
C VAL A 113 0.19 16.20 -7.73
N LEU A 114 1.10 16.54 -6.82
CA LEU A 114 0.98 16.23 -5.40
C LEU A 114 -0.24 16.89 -4.76
N GLU A 115 -0.57 18.13 -5.13
CA GLU A 115 -1.78 18.80 -4.66
C GLU A 115 -3.03 18.00 -5.05
N ILE A 116 -3.12 17.53 -6.30
CA ILE A 116 -4.24 16.70 -6.75
C ILE A 116 -4.27 15.37 -5.99
N LEU A 117 -3.13 14.69 -5.83
CA LEU A 117 -3.04 13.44 -5.09
C LEU A 117 -3.52 13.60 -3.64
N GLU A 118 -3.11 14.67 -2.95
CA GLU A 118 -3.60 14.97 -1.60
C GLU A 118 -5.12 15.11 -1.55
N LYS A 119 -5.72 15.79 -2.54
CA LYS A 119 -7.18 15.94 -2.60
C LYS A 119 -7.87 14.61 -2.87
N LEU A 120 -7.32 13.76 -3.74
CA LEU A 120 -7.84 12.43 -4.01
C LEU A 120 -7.77 11.55 -2.75
N ARG A 121 -6.66 11.62 -2.01
CA ARG A 121 -6.44 10.94 -0.74
C ARG A 121 -7.55 11.21 0.27
N VAL A 122 -7.92 12.48 0.43
CA VAL A 122 -9.00 12.89 1.36
C VAL A 122 -10.39 12.57 0.80
N ASN A 123 -10.59 12.69 -0.51
CA ASN A 123 -11.89 12.51 -1.17
C ASN A 123 -12.06 11.13 -1.82
N TYR A 124 -11.43 10.10 -1.24
CA TYR A 124 -11.31 8.76 -1.82
C TYR A 124 -12.65 8.08 -2.17
N LYS A 125 -13.73 8.40 -1.43
CA LYS A 125 -15.07 7.84 -1.64
C LYS A 125 -15.75 8.31 -2.93
N ALA A 126 -15.34 9.47 -3.47
CA ALA A 126 -16.04 10.07 -4.59
C ALA A 126 -15.75 9.27 -5.87
N LYS A 127 -16.77 8.66 -6.48
CA LYS A 127 -16.62 7.94 -7.76
C LYS A 127 -16.18 8.86 -8.89
N ARG A 128 -16.69 10.10 -8.91
CA ARG A 128 -16.29 11.18 -9.82
C ARG A 128 -16.17 12.49 -9.05
N HIS A 129 -15.23 13.33 -9.46
CA HIS A 129 -15.00 14.68 -8.97
C HIS A 129 -15.51 15.71 -9.98
N GLN A 130 -15.81 16.93 -9.52
CA GLN A 130 -16.21 18.03 -10.39
C GLN A 130 -15.05 18.47 -11.31
N LYS A 131 -13.82 18.44 -10.80
CA LYS A 131 -12.61 18.79 -11.57
C LYS A 131 -12.19 17.62 -12.46
N GLN A 132 -12.16 17.84 -13.77
CA GLN A 132 -11.76 16.81 -14.74
C GLN A 132 -10.33 16.32 -14.53
N GLU A 133 -9.41 17.22 -14.15
CA GLU A 133 -8.01 16.88 -13.85
C GLU A 133 -7.91 15.88 -12.70
N TRP A 134 -8.75 16.00 -11.66
CA TRP A 134 -8.76 15.05 -10.55
C TRP A 134 -9.23 13.67 -10.99
N ASN A 135 -10.24 13.60 -11.87
CA ASN A 135 -10.68 12.33 -12.44
C ASN A 135 -9.59 11.69 -13.29
N LEU A 136 -8.86 12.48 -14.08
CA LEU A 136 -7.74 12.00 -14.88
C LEU A 136 -6.61 11.43 -13.99
N VAL A 137 -6.19 12.16 -12.95
CA VAL A 137 -5.16 11.66 -12.03
C VAL A 137 -5.66 10.42 -11.28
N LYS A 138 -6.93 10.41 -10.84
CA LYS A 138 -7.54 9.25 -10.18
C LYS A 138 -7.52 8.02 -11.09
N GLU A 139 -7.85 8.18 -12.36
CA GLU A 139 -7.82 7.11 -13.35
C GLU A 139 -6.38 6.57 -13.53
N ILE A 140 -5.38 7.46 -13.59
CA ILE A 140 -3.97 7.03 -13.67
C ILE A 140 -3.56 6.22 -12.42
N VAL A 141 -3.91 6.69 -11.22
CA VAL A 141 -3.65 5.97 -9.96
C VAL A 141 -4.34 4.61 -9.98
N LEU A 142 -5.64 4.56 -10.31
CA LEU A 142 -6.43 3.34 -10.31
C LEU A 142 -5.93 2.32 -11.35
N ASN A 143 -5.61 2.78 -12.56
CA ASN A 143 -5.09 1.89 -13.61
C ASN A 143 -3.71 1.35 -13.25
N ASN A 144 -2.84 2.19 -12.67
CA ASN A 144 -1.53 1.75 -12.19
C ASN A 144 -1.67 0.72 -11.05
N PHE A 145 -2.53 0.99 -10.06
CA PHE A 145 -2.82 0.07 -8.97
C PHE A 145 -3.37 -1.27 -9.50
N LYS A 146 -4.41 -1.23 -10.35
CA LYS A 146 -5.01 -2.41 -10.96
C LYS A 146 -3.95 -3.23 -11.70
N GLN A 147 -3.13 -2.60 -12.52
CA GLN A 147 -2.10 -3.28 -13.29
C GLN A 147 -1.11 -4.01 -12.36
N ARG A 148 -0.56 -3.33 -11.35
CA ARG A 148 0.39 -3.93 -10.41
C ARG A 148 -0.24 -5.07 -9.61
N LEU A 149 -1.45 -4.86 -9.08
CA LEU A 149 -2.17 -5.89 -8.33
C LEU A 149 -2.46 -7.12 -9.20
N VAL A 150 -3.03 -6.95 -10.39
CA VAL A 150 -3.36 -8.08 -11.28
C VAL A 150 -2.10 -8.82 -11.73
N THR A 151 -1.01 -8.11 -12.02
CA THR A 151 0.29 -8.73 -12.32
C THR A 151 0.78 -9.56 -11.13
N ALA A 152 0.81 -8.99 -9.92
CA ALA A 152 1.23 -9.71 -8.71
C ALA A 152 0.40 -11.00 -8.50
N LEU A 153 -0.92 -10.94 -8.67
CA LEU A 153 -1.79 -12.10 -8.46
C LEU A 153 -1.69 -13.17 -9.57
N LYS A 154 -1.30 -12.80 -10.78
CA LYS A 154 -1.05 -13.75 -11.88
C LYS A 154 0.30 -14.43 -11.74
N ASP A 155 1.33 -13.65 -11.40
CA ASP A 155 2.70 -14.14 -11.26
C ASP A 155 2.87 -14.96 -9.97
N HIS A 156 2.04 -14.68 -8.95
CA HIS A 156 2.06 -15.32 -7.64
C HIS A 156 0.66 -15.84 -7.26
N PRO A 157 0.19 -16.93 -7.90
CA PRO A 157 -1.16 -17.44 -7.73
C PRO A 157 -1.46 -17.92 -6.30
N GLN A 158 -0.43 -18.22 -5.49
CA GLN A 158 -0.53 -18.62 -4.09
C GLN A 158 -0.93 -17.48 -3.13
N ILE A 159 -0.91 -16.22 -3.60
CA ILE A 159 -1.55 -15.11 -2.89
C ILE A 159 -3.06 -15.40 -2.88
N ASN A 160 -3.58 -15.76 -1.72
CA ASN A 160 -4.99 -16.12 -1.53
C ASN A 160 -5.76 -15.05 -0.75
N TYR A 161 -5.06 -14.22 0.01
CA TYR A 161 -5.65 -13.21 0.89
C TYR A 161 -5.23 -11.80 0.49
N LEU A 162 -6.20 -10.93 0.30
CA LEU A 162 -5.99 -9.49 0.10
C LEU A 162 -6.41 -8.75 1.36
N VAL A 163 -5.55 -7.91 1.89
CA VAL A 163 -5.80 -7.18 3.14
C VAL A 163 -5.72 -5.67 2.89
N PRO A 164 -6.82 -5.02 2.45
CA PRO A 164 -6.88 -3.58 2.32
C PRO A 164 -6.85 -2.90 3.69
N CYS A 165 -5.78 -2.19 3.99
CA CYS A 165 -5.54 -1.54 5.27
C CYS A 165 -6.09 -0.10 5.27
N GLY A 166 -7.28 0.06 5.83
CA GLY A 166 -7.95 1.34 5.98
C GLY A 166 -8.81 1.74 4.79
N ARG A 167 -9.68 2.72 5.02
CA ARG A 167 -10.78 3.07 4.11
C ARG A 167 -10.34 3.49 2.71
N PHE A 168 -9.16 4.11 2.57
CA PHE A 168 -8.62 4.49 1.26
C PHE A 168 -8.30 3.24 0.42
N ALA A 169 -7.52 2.32 0.96
CA ALA A 169 -7.14 1.08 0.30
C ALA A 169 -8.37 0.24 -0.04
N THR A 170 -9.31 0.10 0.90
CA THR A 170 -10.59 -0.59 0.66
C THR A 170 -11.34 0.03 -0.51
N SER A 171 -11.51 1.35 -0.52
CA SER A 171 -12.31 2.02 -1.56
C SER A 171 -11.68 1.93 -2.94
N TYR A 172 -10.35 1.85 -3.04
CA TYR A 172 -9.68 1.67 -4.33
C TYR A 172 -9.70 0.21 -4.80
N LEU A 173 -9.60 -0.75 -3.87
CA LEU A 173 -9.76 -2.16 -4.20
C LEU A 173 -11.18 -2.45 -4.71
N ASP A 174 -12.21 -1.89 -4.07
CA ASP A 174 -13.62 -2.03 -4.47
C ASP A 174 -13.94 -1.47 -5.87
N LEU A 175 -13.04 -0.65 -6.44
CA LEU A 175 -13.19 -0.12 -7.81
C LEU A 175 -12.58 -1.04 -8.87
N ILE A 176 -11.85 -2.08 -8.46
CA ILE A 176 -11.24 -3.03 -9.38
C ILE A 176 -12.25 -4.14 -9.68
N ASP A 177 -12.76 -4.12 -10.90
CA ASP A 177 -13.49 -5.23 -11.50
C ASP A 177 -12.49 -6.06 -12.32
N ASP A 178 -12.05 -7.20 -11.78
CA ASP A 178 -11.12 -8.13 -12.44
C ASP A 178 -11.27 -9.56 -11.86
N PRO A 179 -11.53 -10.58 -12.70
CA PRO A 179 -11.75 -11.96 -12.22
C PRO A 179 -10.60 -12.55 -11.39
N VAL A 180 -9.36 -12.10 -11.62
CA VAL A 180 -8.23 -12.58 -10.83
C VAL A 180 -8.31 -12.05 -9.40
N VAL A 181 -8.74 -10.80 -9.23
CA VAL A 181 -8.93 -10.18 -7.91
C VAL A 181 -10.15 -10.81 -7.21
N ASP A 182 -11.25 -11.01 -7.94
CA ASP A 182 -12.48 -11.61 -7.40
C ASP A 182 -12.28 -13.07 -6.93
N SER A 183 -11.27 -13.75 -7.44
CA SER A 183 -10.91 -15.12 -7.02
C SER A 183 -10.23 -15.19 -5.66
N LYS A 184 -9.86 -14.06 -5.06
CA LYS A 184 -9.10 -13.98 -3.80
C LYS A 184 -10.03 -13.66 -2.63
N GLU A 185 -9.67 -14.14 -1.44
CA GLU A 185 -10.38 -13.81 -0.22
C GLU A 185 -9.95 -12.42 0.28
N VAL A 186 -10.91 -11.50 0.40
CA VAL A 186 -10.64 -10.16 0.93
C VAL A 186 -10.89 -10.13 2.44
N ILE A 187 -9.84 -9.85 3.20
CA ILE A 187 -9.93 -9.64 4.65
C ILE A 187 -10.26 -8.16 4.89
N ALA A 188 -11.56 -7.89 4.91
CA ALA A 188 -12.11 -6.55 5.05
C ALA A 188 -12.06 -6.01 6.49
N ASP A 189 -12.43 -4.73 6.65
CA ASP A 189 -12.55 -4.01 7.92
C ASP A 189 -11.24 -3.83 8.71
N ILE A 190 -10.10 -4.06 8.06
CA ILE A 190 -8.79 -3.85 8.69
C ILE A 190 -8.48 -2.34 8.71
N PRO A 191 -8.28 -1.73 9.89
CA PRO A 191 -7.96 -0.31 9.97
C PRO A 191 -6.57 -0.04 9.37
N HIS A 192 -6.27 1.22 9.08
CA HIS A 192 -4.90 1.59 8.70
C HIS A 192 -3.98 1.40 9.93
N PRO A 193 -2.77 0.83 9.80
CA PRO A 193 -1.88 0.53 10.94
C PRO A 193 -1.27 1.76 11.64
N SER A 194 -1.53 2.98 11.14
CA SER A 194 -1.06 4.21 11.78
C SER A 194 -1.77 4.48 13.11
N PHE A 195 -1.13 5.28 13.97
CA PHE A 195 -1.68 5.71 15.27
C PHE A 195 -2.04 4.56 16.22
N ASN A 196 -1.29 3.45 16.16
CA ASN A 196 -1.45 2.26 17.01
C ASN A 196 -2.86 1.64 16.96
N GLN A 197 -3.53 1.76 15.80
CA GLN A 197 -4.89 1.23 15.65
C GLN A 197 -4.91 -0.29 15.79
N TRP A 198 -3.93 -1.02 15.23
CA TRP A 198 -3.91 -2.48 15.24
C TRP A 198 -3.79 -3.11 16.64
N GLN A 199 -3.25 -2.38 17.62
CA GLN A 199 -3.19 -2.85 19.01
C GLN A 199 -4.49 -2.61 19.79
N ARG A 200 -5.39 -1.77 19.27
CA ARG A 200 -6.57 -1.27 20.00
C ARG A 200 -7.89 -1.68 19.38
N TYR A 201 -7.86 -2.22 18.16
CA TYR A 201 -9.07 -2.45 17.39
C TYR A 201 -9.58 -3.87 17.64
N GLU A 202 -10.81 -3.97 18.13
CA GLU A 202 -11.47 -5.24 18.44
C GLU A 202 -11.77 -6.08 17.18
N LEU A 203 -11.74 -5.48 15.99
CA LEU A 203 -12.07 -6.14 14.72
C LEU A 203 -10.84 -6.73 13.99
N MET A 204 -9.84 -7.19 14.73
CA MET A 204 -8.63 -7.80 14.15
C MET A 204 -8.68 -9.33 14.08
N ASP A 205 -9.68 -9.96 14.71
CA ASP A 205 -9.85 -11.42 14.79
C ASP A 205 -9.81 -12.12 13.42
N LYS A 206 -10.38 -11.47 12.40
CA LYS A 206 -10.37 -12.01 11.02
C LYS A 206 -8.95 -12.15 10.49
N LEU A 207 -8.11 -11.13 10.71
CA LEU A 207 -6.72 -11.15 10.28
C LEU A 207 -5.93 -12.16 11.11
N GLU A 208 -6.13 -12.20 12.43
CA GLU A 208 -5.49 -13.18 13.31
C GLU A 208 -5.81 -14.62 12.90
N HIS A 209 -7.07 -14.92 12.58
CA HIS A 209 -7.48 -16.24 12.09
C HIS A 209 -6.77 -16.63 10.80
N VAL A 210 -6.57 -15.68 9.88
CA VAL A 210 -5.81 -15.94 8.64
C VAL A 210 -4.33 -16.12 8.92
N LEU A 211 -3.73 -15.28 9.78
CA LEU A 211 -2.33 -15.39 10.17
C LEU A 211 -2.01 -16.77 10.77
N ASN A 212 -2.92 -17.33 11.55
CA ASN A 212 -2.78 -18.67 12.14
C ASN A 212 -2.86 -19.83 11.12
N LYS A 213 -3.33 -19.57 9.89
CA LYS A 213 -3.45 -20.58 8.82
C LYS A 213 -2.29 -20.58 7.83
N ILE A 214 -1.45 -19.55 7.81
CA ILE A 214 -0.46 -19.32 6.74
C ILE A 214 0.97 -19.67 7.11
#